data_AF-A0A7R9URL8-F1
#
_entry.id   AF-A0A7R9URL8-F1
#
_cell.length_a   1.000
_cell.length_b   1.000
_cell.length_c   1.000
_cell.angle_alpha   90.00
_cell.angle_beta   90.00
_cell.angle_gamma   90.00
#
_symmetry.space_group_name_H-M   'P 1'
#
loop_
_entity.id
_entity.type
_entity.pdbx_description
1 polymer ?
#
loop_
_entity_poly.entity_id
_entity_poly.type
_entity_poly.pdbx_seq_one_letter_code
_entity_poly.pdbx_strand_id
1 'polypeptide(L)'
;DYFAAHAQRGCFRVLADKFVKDDSGTGIVHMAPAFGEEDNRICREAGLVHKDGDGIVCPIDANGRFTCEVAEYAGMHIKEADVPIIEALKARGRLIDRDQIMHSYPFCWRSETPLIYRTIPSWFVNVESVKERLLANNEQTYWVPEFVQSKRFHNWLRDARDWAISRNRFWGTPLPIWSSADGEEIVVVGSIA
;
A
#
# COMPACT_ATOMS: atom_id res chain seq x y z
N ASP A 1 5.84 11.16 22.63
CA ASP A 1 5.05 10.36 21.67
C ASP A 1 5.06 11.04 20.31
N TYR A 2 5.44 10.30 19.27
CA TYR A 2 5.52 10.80 17.90
C TYR A 2 4.12 11.19 17.38
N PHE A 3 4.06 12.21 16.50
CA PHE A 3 2.83 12.64 15.81
C PHE A 3 1.65 13.07 16.72
N ALA A 4 1.88 13.34 18.00
CA ALA A 4 0.83 13.71 18.96
C ALA A 4 0.00 14.94 18.52
N ALA A 5 0.58 15.84 17.72
CA ALA A 5 -0.13 17.00 17.16
C ALA A 5 -1.35 16.61 16.30
N HIS A 6 -1.36 15.43 15.68
CA HIS A 6 -2.50 14.93 14.90
C HIS A 6 -3.76 14.72 15.75
N ALA A 7 -3.66 14.68 17.09
CA ALA A 7 -4.82 14.66 17.97
C ALA A 7 -5.75 15.87 17.73
N GLN A 8 -5.19 17.03 17.37
CA GLN A 8 -5.97 18.24 17.06
C GLN A 8 -6.82 18.07 15.79
N ARG A 9 -6.47 17.12 14.92
CA ARG A 9 -7.22 16.75 13.71
C ARG A 9 -8.26 15.65 13.97
N GLY A 10 -8.45 15.24 15.22
CA GLY A 10 -9.36 14.14 15.58
C GLY A 10 -8.77 12.74 15.39
N CYS A 11 -7.45 12.60 15.24
CA CYS A 11 -6.76 11.31 15.24
C CYS A 11 -6.71 10.70 16.66
N PHE A 12 -6.19 9.48 16.77
CA PHE A 12 -6.04 8.73 18.03
C PHE A 12 -7.38 8.44 18.75
N ARG A 13 -8.41 8.13 17.95
CA ARG A 13 -9.71 7.65 18.42
C ARG A 13 -10.03 6.29 17.83
N VAL A 14 -11.01 5.60 18.43
CA VAL A 14 -11.51 4.32 17.92
C VAL A 14 -12.48 4.57 16.75
N LEU A 15 -12.32 3.79 15.68
CA LEU A 15 -13.22 3.76 14.53
C LEU A 15 -13.85 2.37 14.44
N ALA A 16 -15.11 2.30 13.99
CA ALA A 16 -15.83 1.05 13.79
C ALA A 16 -15.96 0.75 12.30
N ASP A 17 -15.55 -0.44 11.88
CA ASP A 17 -15.65 -0.92 10.49
C ASP A 17 -15.89 -2.44 10.48
N LYS A 18 -16.46 -2.96 9.39
CA LYS A 18 -16.79 -4.40 9.23
C LYS A 18 -15.61 -5.25 8.75
N PHE A 19 -14.48 -4.62 8.41
CA PHE A 19 -13.26 -5.29 7.99
C PHE A 19 -12.66 -6.18 9.10
N VAL A 20 -12.85 -5.79 10.36
CA VAL A 20 -12.32 -6.53 11.51
C VAL A 20 -13.11 -7.82 11.71
N LYS A 21 -12.39 -8.94 11.82
CA LYS A 21 -12.96 -10.28 12.03
C LYS A 21 -12.71 -10.79 13.45
N ASP A 22 -13.45 -11.81 13.83
CA ASP A 22 -13.37 -12.49 15.14
C ASP A 22 -12.45 -13.72 15.13
N ASP A 23 -11.84 -14.05 13.98
CA ASP A 23 -11.00 -15.23 13.77
C ASP A 23 -9.49 -14.97 13.95
N SER A 24 -9.08 -13.73 14.21
CA SER A 24 -7.66 -13.37 14.35
C SER A 24 -7.42 -12.10 15.19
N GLY A 25 -6.33 -12.09 15.94
CA GLY A 25 -5.91 -10.96 16.77
C GLY A 25 -6.82 -10.75 17.99
N THR A 26 -7.11 -9.49 18.31
CA THR A 26 -7.84 -9.08 19.52
C THR A 26 -9.21 -8.45 19.24
N GLY A 27 -9.62 -8.38 17.97
CA GLY A 27 -10.77 -7.59 17.53
C GLY A 27 -10.55 -6.07 17.52
N ILE A 28 -9.33 -5.60 17.83
CA ILE A 28 -8.92 -4.19 17.70
C ILE A 28 -7.66 -4.13 16.83
N VAL A 29 -7.74 -3.41 15.71
CA VAL A 29 -6.66 -3.33 14.71
C VAL A 29 -5.97 -1.98 14.81
N HIS A 30 -4.64 -1.98 14.85
CA HIS A 30 -3.84 -0.76 14.73
C HIS A 30 -3.93 -0.21 13.31
N MET A 31 -4.14 1.10 13.18
CA MET A 31 -4.35 1.77 11.89
C MET A 31 -3.13 2.62 11.52
N ALA A 32 -2.55 2.33 10.36
CA ALA A 32 -1.44 3.09 9.77
C ALA A 32 -1.74 3.34 8.27
N PRO A 33 -2.45 4.43 7.92
CA PRO A 33 -3.04 4.63 6.58
C PRO A 33 -2.04 4.77 5.43
N ALA A 34 -0.74 4.92 5.74
CA ALA A 34 0.32 4.92 4.73
C ALA A 34 0.78 3.50 4.32
N PHE A 35 0.42 2.47 5.08
CA PHE A 35 0.96 1.11 4.96
C PHE A 35 -0.11 0.04 4.74
N GLY A 36 -1.40 0.41 4.73
CA GLY A 36 -2.53 -0.50 4.48
C GLY A 36 -3.61 0.17 3.63
N GLU A 37 -4.17 -0.57 2.66
CA GLU A 37 -5.26 -0.09 1.81
C GLU A 37 -6.54 0.14 2.62
N GLU A 38 -6.93 -0.83 3.45
CA GLU A 38 -8.10 -0.71 4.33
C GLU A 38 -7.91 0.38 5.37
N ASP A 39 -6.70 0.49 5.93
CA ASP A 39 -6.34 1.58 6.84
C ASP A 39 -6.55 2.94 6.18
N ASN A 40 -6.09 3.09 4.94
CA ASN A 40 -6.28 4.29 4.16
C ASN A 40 -7.77 4.58 3.90
N ARG A 41 -8.54 3.57 3.48
CA ARG A 41 -9.98 3.69 3.21
C ARG A 41 -10.73 4.17 4.45
N ILE A 42 -10.56 3.48 5.57
CA ILE A 42 -11.27 3.77 6.83
C ILE A 42 -10.89 5.16 7.36
N CYS A 43 -9.59 5.51 7.35
CA CYS A 43 -9.16 6.85 7.78
C CYS A 43 -9.69 7.96 6.86
N ARG A 44 -9.84 7.70 5.56
CA ARG A 44 -10.44 8.65 4.61
C ARG A 44 -11.94 8.83 4.81
N GLU A 45 -12.68 7.74 5.00
CA GLU A 45 -14.11 7.78 5.32
C GLU A 45 -14.37 8.52 6.64
N ALA A 46 -13.45 8.39 7.61
CA ALA A 46 -13.48 9.12 8.87
C ALA A 46 -13.01 10.59 8.79
N GLY A 47 -12.59 11.07 7.61
CA GLY A 47 -12.10 12.43 7.38
C GLY A 47 -10.74 12.75 8.00
N LEU A 48 -9.93 11.73 8.33
CA LEU A 48 -8.61 11.89 8.94
C LEU A 48 -7.48 12.01 7.90
N VAL A 49 -7.72 11.44 6.71
CA VAL A 49 -6.81 11.42 5.57
C VAL A 49 -7.55 11.91 4.34
N HIS A 50 -6.85 12.64 3.47
CA HIS A 50 -7.39 13.17 2.23
C HIS A 50 -6.68 12.58 0.99
N LYS A 51 -7.31 12.75 -0.19
CA LYS A 51 -6.83 12.16 -1.46
C LYS A 51 -5.53 12.78 -1.95
N ASP A 52 -5.30 14.04 -1.63
CA ASP A 52 -4.08 14.80 -1.90
C ASP A 52 -2.89 14.37 -1.03
N GLY A 53 -3.10 13.44 -0.09
CA GLY A 53 -2.09 12.95 0.83
C GLY A 53 -2.05 13.71 2.16
N ASP A 54 -2.88 14.74 2.34
CA ASP A 54 -2.95 15.42 3.63
C ASP A 54 -3.44 14.46 4.74
N GLY A 55 -2.74 14.49 5.87
CA GLY A 55 -2.99 13.63 7.02
C GLY A 55 -2.32 12.26 6.95
N ILE A 56 -1.69 11.87 5.83
CA ILE A 56 -0.92 10.63 5.74
C ILE A 56 0.44 10.80 6.42
N VAL A 57 0.74 9.89 7.36
CA VAL A 57 2.04 9.84 8.04
C VAL A 57 2.83 8.64 7.53
N CYS A 58 3.95 8.89 6.86
CA CYS A 58 4.82 7.86 6.31
C CYS A 58 6.29 8.13 6.67
N PRO A 59 6.75 7.74 7.87
CA PRO A 59 8.09 8.05 8.35
C PRO A 59 9.15 7.10 7.78
N ILE A 60 8.96 6.61 6.55
CA ILE A 60 9.82 5.63 5.88
C ILE A 60 10.20 6.17 4.50
N ASP A 61 11.51 6.19 4.22
CA ASP A 61 12.05 6.66 2.95
C ASP A 61 11.91 5.63 1.82
N ALA A 62 12.43 5.97 0.62
CA ALA A 62 12.39 5.10 -0.55
C ALA A 62 13.22 3.81 -0.41
N ASN A 63 14.15 3.76 0.55
CA ASN A 63 15.04 2.62 0.81
C ASN A 63 14.53 1.74 1.97
N GLY A 64 13.32 2.00 2.49
CA GLY A 64 12.79 1.25 3.62
C GLY A 64 13.48 1.59 4.95
N ARG A 65 13.98 2.82 5.10
CA ARG A 65 14.61 3.30 6.32
C ARG A 65 13.77 4.38 6.99
N PHE A 66 13.80 4.42 8.32
CA PHE A 66 13.09 5.46 9.07
C PHE A 66 13.64 6.86 8.80
N THR A 67 12.75 7.84 8.66
CA THR A 67 13.08 9.26 8.51
C THR A 67 13.39 9.91 9.87
N CYS A 68 13.85 11.17 9.85
CA CYS A 68 14.15 11.94 11.06
C CYS A 68 12.92 12.26 11.92
N GLU A 69 11.70 12.09 11.38
CA GLU A 69 10.45 12.24 12.13
C GLU A 69 10.34 11.25 13.29
N VAL A 70 11.02 10.10 13.16
CA VAL A 70 11.15 9.07 14.20
C VAL A 70 12.61 8.97 14.61
N ALA A 71 13.08 10.00 15.34
CA ALA A 71 14.49 10.24 15.63
C ALA A 71 15.24 9.05 16.25
N GLU A 72 14.60 8.27 17.14
CA GLU A 72 15.21 7.11 17.80
C GLU A 72 15.63 6.00 16.82
N TYR A 73 14.95 5.90 15.66
CA TYR A 73 15.19 4.86 14.65
C TYR A 73 15.67 5.41 13.32
N ALA A 74 15.92 6.73 13.23
CA ALA A 74 16.28 7.40 11.99
C ALA A 74 17.48 6.72 11.29
N GLY A 75 17.30 6.40 10.01
CA GLY A 75 18.28 5.69 9.19
C GLY A 75 18.32 4.17 9.37
N MET A 76 17.63 3.58 10.36
CA MET A 76 17.55 2.12 10.51
C MET A 76 16.59 1.53 9.49
N HIS A 77 16.92 0.35 8.94
CA HIS A 77 16.00 -0.37 8.08
C HIS A 77 14.83 -0.94 8.90
N ILE A 78 13.63 -0.94 8.34
CA ILE A 78 12.39 -1.32 9.06
C ILE A 78 12.48 -2.65 9.81
N LYS A 79 13.09 -3.68 9.22
CA LYS A 79 13.21 -5.01 9.84
C LYS A 79 14.25 -5.05 10.97
N GLU A 80 15.25 -4.18 10.90
CA GLU A 80 16.25 -4.03 11.97
C GLU A 80 15.64 -3.27 13.16
N ALA A 81 14.69 -2.37 12.89
CA ALA A 81 14.00 -1.59 13.91
C ALA A 81 12.96 -2.39 14.72
N ASP A 82 12.52 -3.56 14.24
CA ASP A 82 11.52 -4.40 14.94
C ASP A 82 11.96 -4.72 16.39
N VAL A 83 13.21 -5.14 16.58
CA VAL A 83 13.76 -5.50 17.91
C VAL A 83 13.81 -4.30 18.86
N PRO A 84 14.45 -3.16 18.53
CA PRO A 84 14.52 -2.01 19.44
C PRO A 84 13.15 -1.36 19.68
N ILE A 85 12.20 -1.45 18.74
CA ILE A 85 10.81 -1.01 18.97
C ILE A 85 10.14 -1.89 20.04
N ILE A 86 10.28 -3.21 19.95
CA ILE A 86 9.73 -4.15 20.94
C ILE A 86 10.35 -3.89 22.33
N GLU A 87 11.66 -3.67 22.40
CA GLU A 87 12.35 -3.36 23.66
C GLU A 87 11.87 -2.04 24.27
N ALA A 88 11.70 -1.00 23.46
CA ALA A 88 11.16 0.28 23.92
C ALA A 88 9.72 0.15 24.44
N LEU A 89 8.86 -0.63 23.77
CA LEU A 89 7.49 -0.89 24.22
C LEU A 89 7.47 -1.65 25.55
N LYS A 90 8.36 -2.64 25.71
CA LYS A 90 8.54 -3.40 26.95
C LYS A 90 9.01 -2.50 28.09
N ALA A 91 10.04 -1.67 27.84
CA ALA A 91 10.57 -0.74 28.84
C ALA A 91 9.53 0.29 29.32
N ARG A 92 8.60 0.68 28.43
CA ARG A 92 7.48 1.58 28.75
C ARG A 92 6.27 0.88 29.39
N GLY A 93 6.34 -0.44 29.61
CA GLY A 93 5.24 -1.22 30.21
C GLY A 93 3.99 -1.32 29.31
N ARG A 94 4.13 -1.11 28.00
CA ARG A 94 3.02 -1.13 27.02
C ARG A 94 2.96 -2.42 26.19
N LEU A 95 3.86 -3.38 26.45
CA LEU A 95 3.88 -4.69 25.82
C LEU A 95 3.13 -5.71 26.71
N ILE A 96 2.01 -6.24 26.21
CA ILE A 96 1.19 -7.22 26.95
C ILE A 96 1.65 -8.65 26.66
N ASP A 97 1.80 -8.98 25.39
CA ASP A 97 2.17 -10.31 24.92
C ASP A 97 3.16 -10.22 23.74
N ARG A 98 4.01 -11.23 23.60
CA ARG A 98 4.99 -11.34 22.51
C ARG A 98 5.15 -12.81 22.13
N ASP A 99 4.81 -13.12 20.89
CA ASP A 99 5.00 -14.45 20.30
C ASP A 99 5.56 -14.35 18.88
N GLN A 100 5.95 -15.49 18.30
CA GLN A 100 6.38 -15.63 16.91
C GLN A 100 5.34 -16.38 16.10
N ILE A 101 4.97 -15.83 14.94
CA ILE A 101 3.96 -16.41 14.06
C ILE A 101 4.61 -16.80 12.73
N MET A 102 4.40 -18.04 12.31
CA MET A 102 4.77 -18.50 10.97
C MET A 102 3.61 -18.25 10.02
N HIS A 103 3.84 -17.43 8.98
CA HIS A 103 2.85 -17.15 7.95
C HIS A 103 3.50 -16.97 6.58
N SER A 104 2.68 -16.91 5.53
CA SER A 104 3.13 -16.53 4.19
C SER A 104 3.29 -15.00 4.11
N TYR A 105 4.46 -14.54 3.67
CA TYR A 105 4.76 -13.11 3.50
C TYR A 105 5.20 -12.83 2.06
N PRO A 106 4.82 -11.69 1.44
CA PRO A 106 5.19 -11.39 0.06
C PRO A 106 6.66 -10.96 -0.06
N PHE A 107 7.34 -11.49 -1.07
CA PHE A 107 8.73 -11.18 -1.40
C PHE A 107 8.87 -10.64 -2.82
N CYS A 108 9.91 -9.85 -3.06
CA CYS A 108 10.24 -9.38 -4.40
C CYS A 108 10.60 -10.58 -5.27
N TRP A 109 9.86 -10.78 -6.36
CA TRP A 109 10.07 -11.89 -7.29
C TRP A 109 11.46 -11.94 -7.97
N ARG A 110 12.24 -10.86 -7.87
CA ARG A 110 13.58 -10.75 -8.48
C ARG A 110 14.73 -10.72 -7.48
N SER A 111 14.57 -10.03 -6.36
CA SER A 111 15.64 -9.83 -5.37
C SER A 111 15.44 -10.62 -4.09
N GLU A 112 14.29 -11.30 -3.94
CA GLU A 112 13.94 -12.07 -2.76
C GLU A 112 13.94 -11.25 -1.45
N THR A 113 13.86 -9.92 -1.55
CA THR A 113 13.70 -9.04 -0.39
C THR A 113 12.23 -8.98 0.05
N PRO A 114 11.93 -8.90 1.35
CA PRO A 114 10.56 -8.79 1.84
C PRO A 114 9.92 -7.49 1.35
N LEU A 115 8.69 -7.57 0.84
CA LEU A 115 7.96 -6.41 0.35
C LEU A 115 7.23 -5.70 1.50
N ILE A 116 7.01 -4.39 1.32
CA ILE A 116 6.15 -3.60 2.17
C ILE A 116 5.12 -2.85 1.33
N TYR A 117 3.95 -2.64 1.92
CA TYR A 117 2.96 -1.71 1.39
C TYR A 117 3.31 -0.31 1.90
N ARG A 118 3.39 0.65 0.98
CA ARG A 118 3.67 2.05 1.29
C ARG A 118 2.97 2.93 0.27
N THR A 119 2.37 4.02 0.72
CA THR A 119 1.80 5.03 -0.19
C THR A 119 2.92 5.70 -0.98
N ILE A 120 2.85 5.57 -2.30
CA ILE A 120 3.75 6.21 -3.25
C ILE A 120 2.94 6.82 -4.39
N PRO A 121 3.35 7.97 -4.95
CA PRO A 121 2.77 8.45 -6.19
C PRO A 121 3.08 7.47 -7.31
N SER A 122 2.06 7.12 -8.11
CA SER A 122 2.18 6.19 -9.23
C SER A 122 1.14 6.50 -10.29
N TRP A 123 1.46 6.18 -11.54
CA TRP A 123 0.53 6.21 -12.67
C TRP A 123 -0.20 4.88 -12.78
N PHE A 124 -1.51 4.96 -12.98
CA PHE A 124 -2.40 3.80 -13.06
C PHE A 124 -3.19 3.82 -14.37
N VAL A 125 -3.47 2.63 -14.89
CA VAL A 125 -4.48 2.43 -15.93
C VAL A 125 -5.76 2.00 -15.23
N ASN A 126 -6.88 2.66 -15.56
CA ASN A 126 -8.21 2.31 -15.05
C ASN A 126 -8.67 0.98 -15.67
N VAL A 127 -8.33 -0.11 -14.99
CA VAL A 127 -8.68 -1.48 -15.41
C VAL A 127 -10.08 -1.81 -14.93
N GLU A 128 -10.50 -1.27 -13.78
CA GLU A 128 -11.81 -1.51 -13.22
C GLU A 128 -12.94 -1.14 -14.20
N SER A 129 -12.77 -0.05 -14.98
CA SER A 129 -13.77 0.37 -15.98
C SER A 129 -13.89 -0.55 -17.19
N VAL A 130 -12.88 -1.38 -17.48
CA VAL A 130 -12.88 -2.29 -18.65
C VAL A 130 -13.00 -3.76 -18.26
N LYS A 131 -13.19 -4.06 -16.97
CA LYS A 131 -13.17 -5.41 -16.40
C LYS A 131 -14.21 -6.33 -17.04
N GLU A 132 -15.44 -5.88 -17.19
CA GLU A 132 -16.52 -6.67 -17.82
C GLU A 132 -16.17 -7.07 -19.26
N ARG A 133 -15.55 -6.16 -20.01
CA ARG A 133 -15.10 -6.43 -21.38
C ARG A 133 -13.94 -7.44 -21.40
N LEU A 134 -13.04 -7.39 -20.43
CA LEU A 134 -11.96 -8.38 -20.30
C LEU A 134 -12.51 -9.79 -20.01
N LEU A 135 -13.52 -9.89 -19.13
CA LEU A 135 -14.17 -11.15 -18.81
C LEU A 135 -14.89 -11.75 -20.03
N ALA A 136 -15.69 -10.94 -20.73
CA ALA A 136 -16.40 -11.37 -21.94
C ALA A 136 -15.44 -11.84 -23.05
N ASN A 137 -14.31 -11.13 -23.25
CA ASN A 137 -13.30 -11.54 -24.21
C ASN A 137 -12.56 -12.82 -23.78
N ASN A 138 -12.29 -12.97 -22.47
CA ASN A 138 -11.67 -14.17 -21.95
C ASN A 138 -12.54 -15.41 -22.19
N GLU A 139 -13.87 -15.31 -22.06
CA GLU A 139 -14.82 -16.39 -22.34
C GLU A 139 -14.79 -16.84 -23.80
N GLN A 140 -14.57 -15.92 -24.74
CA GLN A 140 -14.48 -16.22 -26.18
C GLN A 140 -13.13 -16.83 -26.60
N THR A 141 -12.15 -16.86 -25.68
CA THR A 141 -10.80 -17.33 -25.97
C THR A 141 -10.66 -18.83 -25.67
N TYR A 142 -10.03 -19.58 -26.56
CA TYR A 142 -9.74 -21.00 -26.33
C TYR A 142 -8.43 -21.18 -25.53
N TRP A 143 -8.50 -21.89 -24.41
CA TRP A 143 -7.36 -22.17 -23.54
C TRP A 143 -7.13 -23.67 -23.40
N VAL A 144 -5.87 -24.06 -23.34
CA VAL A 144 -5.46 -25.43 -22.99
C VAL A 144 -4.54 -25.36 -21.78
N PRO A 145 -4.92 -25.94 -20.62
CA PRO A 145 -6.20 -26.59 -20.31
C PRO A 145 -7.32 -25.61 -19.90
N GLU A 146 -8.58 -25.99 -20.17
CA GLU A 146 -9.79 -25.15 -19.99
C GLU A 146 -9.96 -24.58 -18.57
N PHE A 147 -9.62 -25.35 -17.52
CA PHE A 147 -9.79 -24.89 -16.15
C PHE A 147 -8.93 -23.66 -15.80
N VAL A 148 -7.86 -23.40 -16.56
CA VAL A 148 -7.02 -22.21 -16.36
C VAL A 148 -7.78 -20.96 -16.74
N GLN A 149 -8.52 -21.00 -17.86
CA GLN A 149 -9.39 -19.90 -18.29
C GLN A 149 -10.50 -19.69 -17.27
N SER A 150 -11.34 -20.71 -17.05
CA SER A 150 -12.62 -20.56 -16.33
C SER A 150 -12.45 -20.37 -14.82
N LYS A 151 -11.33 -20.80 -14.24
CA LYS A 151 -11.06 -20.68 -12.80
C LYS A 151 -9.92 -19.70 -12.53
N ARG A 152 -8.68 -20.06 -12.88
CA ARG A 152 -7.50 -19.30 -12.41
C ARG A 152 -7.50 -17.87 -12.96
N PHE A 153 -7.55 -17.74 -14.27
CA PHE A 153 -7.44 -16.44 -14.93
C PHE A 153 -8.74 -15.64 -14.82
N HIS A 154 -9.91 -16.28 -15.01
CA HIS A 154 -11.20 -15.60 -14.86
C HIS A 154 -11.43 -15.08 -13.43
N ASN A 155 -11.12 -15.85 -12.39
CA ASN A 155 -11.25 -15.33 -11.01
C ASN A 155 -10.27 -14.18 -10.74
N TRP A 156 -9.03 -14.27 -11.25
CA TRP A 156 -8.07 -13.18 -11.13
C TRP A 156 -8.54 -11.90 -11.85
N LEU A 157 -9.12 -12.02 -13.05
CA LEU A 157 -9.68 -10.89 -13.79
C LEU A 157 -10.86 -10.25 -13.06
N ARG A 158 -11.72 -11.04 -12.42
CA ARG A 158 -12.89 -10.55 -11.67
C ARG A 158 -12.49 -9.64 -10.50
N ASP A 159 -11.40 -9.97 -9.83
CA ASP A 159 -10.87 -9.22 -8.69
C ASP A 159 -9.78 -8.23 -9.11
N ALA A 160 -9.57 -8.02 -10.42
CA ALA A 160 -8.54 -7.11 -10.92
C ALA A 160 -8.79 -5.67 -10.44
N ARG A 161 -7.71 -5.07 -9.94
CA ARG A 161 -7.60 -3.66 -9.55
C ARG A 161 -6.92 -2.86 -10.64
N ASP A 162 -6.94 -1.54 -10.49
CA ASP A 162 -6.22 -0.64 -11.37
C ASP A 162 -4.73 -0.98 -11.44
N TRP A 163 -4.21 -0.95 -12.67
CA TRP A 163 -2.87 -1.44 -12.94
C TRP A 163 -1.85 -0.31 -12.77
N ALA A 164 -1.03 -0.41 -11.74
CA ALA A 164 0.13 0.47 -11.56
C ALA A 164 1.17 0.22 -12.66
N ILE A 165 1.36 1.19 -13.56
CA ILE A 165 2.28 1.09 -14.71
C ILE A 165 3.60 1.83 -14.53
N SER A 166 3.66 2.89 -13.72
CA SER A 166 4.92 3.61 -13.51
C SER A 166 5.90 2.83 -12.66
N ARG A 167 7.19 2.97 -12.96
CA ARG A 167 8.28 2.38 -12.18
C ARG A 167 9.40 3.41 -12.03
N ASN A 168 9.90 3.60 -10.82
CA ASN A 168 11.05 4.45 -10.55
C ASN A 168 12.34 3.69 -10.90
N ARG A 169 12.63 3.57 -12.20
CA ARG A 169 13.76 2.81 -12.76
C ARG A 169 14.39 3.58 -13.93
N PHE A 170 15.66 3.26 -14.20
CA PHE A 170 16.43 3.91 -15.26
C PHE A 170 16.28 3.23 -16.63
N TRP A 171 16.19 1.89 -16.66
CA TRP A 171 16.10 1.11 -17.90
C TRP A 171 14.66 0.65 -18.16
N GLY A 172 14.08 1.13 -19.26
CA GLY A 172 12.73 0.81 -19.71
C GLY A 172 12.22 1.86 -20.69
N THR A 173 11.00 1.67 -21.19
CA THR A 173 10.33 2.67 -22.02
C THR A 173 9.84 3.82 -21.12
N PRO A 174 10.28 5.07 -21.33
CA PRO A 174 9.77 6.21 -20.58
C PRO A 174 8.27 6.38 -20.79
N LEU A 175 7.55 6.82 -19.76
CA LEU A 175 6.18 7.29 -19.94
C LEU A 175 6.22 8.60 -20.75
N PRO A 176 5.52 8.70 -21.90
CA PRO A 176 5.57 9.88 -22.76
C PRO A 176 4.63 10.98 -22.22
N ILE A 177 4.85 11.37 -20.98
CA ILE A 177 4.04 12.35 -20.25
C ILE A 177 4.93 13.52 -19.90
N TRP A 178 4.55 14.71 -20.35
CA TRP A 178 5.15 15.97 -19.99
C TRP A 178 4.17 16.73 -19.10
N SER A 179 4.68 17.27 -17.99
CA SER A 179 3.89 18.11 -17.10
C SER A 179 4.54 19.46 -16.91
N SER A 180 3.72 20.50 -16.76
CA SER A 180 4.17 21.80 -16.26
C SER A 180 4.78 21.66 -14.85
N ALA A 181 5.56 22.67 -14.42
CA ALA A 181 6.21 22.66 -13.11
C ALA A 181 5.22 22.75 -11.94
N ASP A 182 4.05 23.38 -12.17
CA ASP A 182 2.93 23.45 -11.24
C ASP A 182 2.01 22.20 -11.27
N GLY A 183 2.19 21.32 -12.26
CA GLY A 183 1.39 20.11 -12.46
C GLY A 183 -0.03 20.35 -12.99
N GLU A 184 -0.37 21.57 -13.41
CA GLU A 184 -1.72 21.91 -13.92
C GLU A 184 -1.92 21.45 -15.37
N GLU A 185 -0.87 21.46 -16.19
CA GLU A 185 -0.91 21.04 -17.59
C GLU A 185 -0.16 19.72 -17.77
N ILE A 186 -0.82 18.75 -18.42
CA ILE A 186 -0.26 17.44 -18.72
C ILE A 186 -0.49 17.13 -20.19
N VAL A 187 0.59 16.88 -20.93
CA VAL A 187 0.59 16.53 -22.36
C VAL A 187 1.14 15.12 -22.53
N VAL A 188 0.41 14.28 -23.27
CA VAL A 188 0.83 12.91 -23.60
C VAL A 188 1.20 12.86 -25.08
N VAL A 189 2.48 12.62 -25.38
CA VAL A 189 2.98 12.62 -26.77
C VAL A 189 2.88 11.21 -27.35
N GLY A 190 2.07 11.06 -28.40
CA GLY A 190 1.86 9.77 -29.07
C GLY A 190 2.92 9.40 -30.10
N SER A 191 3.65 10.38 -30.64
CA SER A 191 4.65 10.19 -31.69
C SER A 191 5.64 11.35 -31.75
N ILE A 192 6.78 11.13 -32.39
CA ILE A 192 7.80 12.16 -32.65
C ILE A 192 7.37 13.11 -33.79
N ALA A 193 6.41 12.68 -34.61
CA ALA A 193 5.95 13.36 -35.83
C ALA A 193 4.93 14.47 -35.56
#